data_AF-A0A5M3X081-F1
#
_entry.id   AF-A0A5M3X081-F1
#
_cell.length_a   1.000
_cell.length_b   1.000
_cell.length_c   1.000
_cell.angle_alpha   90.00
_cell.angle_beta   90.00
_cell.angle_gamma   90.00
#
_symmetry.space_group_name_H-M   'P 1'
#
loop_
_entity.id
_entity.type
_entity.pdbx_description
1 polymer ?
#
loop_
_entity_poly.entity_id
_entity_poly.type
_entity_poly.pdbx_seq_one_letter_code
_entity_poly.pdbx_strand_id
1 'polypeptide(L)'
;MMRILGQTLTPHRDGRDIPVGLILLATPPRLRVTGETEVQLRHTLWGAAGMTMIVLATLPMNARPAAARQDTKQDTAARQDANGTPVRRAPASSVQIRPPLQALRTKGRAAAALRSRIAATKGKVRSTTWHGRASGLRISGNRAMRRISRAGLGWQATGRCTDQNRPYCTSLHSIRYGTLMKTIDLKRRSGCRIVITGGTETGHAHGVYSHGNGYKVDIKHNECIDSYITRKFRFYRTRGDGAALYRNKENDIYAREPDHWDLLLH
;
A
#
# COMPACT_ATOMS: atom_id res chain seq x y z
N MET A 1 -15.90 -52.42 -71.10
CA MET A 1 -14.46 -52.61 -71.35
C MET A 1 -13.68 -52.25 -70.09
N MET A 2 -12.66 -53.05 -69.80
CA MET A 2 -11.61 -52.89 -68.78
C MET A 2 -11.97 -52.95 -67.30
N ARG A 3 -11.18 -53.80 -66.63
CA ARG A 3 -11.23 -54.26 -65.24
C ARG A 3 -9.81 -54.04 -64.70
N ILE A 4 -9.72 -53.77 -63.38
CA ILE A 4 -8.58 -54.05 -62.46
C ILE A 4 -7.41 -53.04 -62.46
N LEU A 5 -7.19 -52.43 -61.29
CA LEU A 5 -6.06 -52.58 -60.34
C LEU A 5 -6.32 -51.54 -59.23
N GLY A 6 -6.41 -51.78 -57.93
CA GLY A 6 -6.12 -52.92 -57.08
C GLY A 6 -5.54 -52.34 -55.78
N GLN A 7 -6.31 -52.41 -54.68
CA GLN A 7 -5.92 -52.70 -53.27
C GLN A 7 -4.82 -51.79 -52.64
N THR A 8 -4.85 -51.35 -51.38
CA THR A 8 -5.46 -51.77 -50.11
C THR A 8 -5.08 -50.68 -49.10
N LEU A 9 -5.94 -50.33 -48.13
CA LEU A 9 -5.55 -50.10 -46.73
C LEU A 9 -6.82 -49.97 -45.87
N THR A 10 -6.78 -50.68 -44.75
CA THR A 10 -7.84 -50.94 -43.77
C THR A 10 -7.96 -49.75 -42.77
N PRO A 11 -8.70 -49.83 -41.64
CA PRO A 11 -9.89 -49.00 -41.44
C PRO A 11 -9.77 -48.03 -40.24
N HIS A 12 -10.83 -47.22 -40.07
CA HIS A 12 -11.35 -46.75 -38.77
C HIS A 12 -10.51 -45.77 -37.94
N ARG A 13 -10.96 -44.51 -37.83
CA ARG A 13 -11.66 -43.98 -36.64
C ARG A 13 -11.98 -42.49 -36.76
N ASP A 14 -13.24 -42.18 -36.46
CA ASP A 14 -13.75 -41.00 -35.78
C ASP A 14 -13.35 -39.64 -36.40
N GLY A 15 -14.19 -39.00 -37.20
CA GLY A 15 -15.49 -38.52 -36.75
C GLY A 15 -15.32 -37.23 -35.94
N ARG A 16 -15.09 -36.11 -36.65
CA ARG A 16 -15.45 -34.76 -36.20
C ARG A 16 -15.35 -33.77 -37.36
N ASP A 17 -16.51 -33.47 -37.93
CA ASP A 17 -16.75 -32.35 -38.84
C ASP A 17 -16.33 -31.03 -38.18
N ILE A 18 -15.52 -30.25 -38.91
CA ILE A 18 -15.25 -28.85 -38.60
C ILE A 18 -16.20 -28.03 -39.49
N PRO A 19 -17.20 -27.32 -38.94
CA PRO A 19 -17.95 -26.35 -39.74
C PRO A 19 -17.05 -25.14 -40.01
N VAL A 20 -16.71 -24.96 -41.29
CA VAL A 20 -16.07 -23.74 -41.80
C VAL A 20 -17.07 -22.59 -41.65
N GLY A 21 -16.85 -21.76 -40.64
CA GLY A 21 -17.66 -20.57 -40.38
C GLY A 21 -17.48 -19.53 -41.49
N LEU A 22 -18.58 -19.25 -42.16
CA LEU A 22 -18.81 -18.18 -43.12
C LEU A 22 -18.33 -16.82 -42.57
N ILE A 23 -17.28 -16.26 -43.20
CA ILE A 23 -16.81 -14.90 -42.95
C ILE A 23 -17.81 -13.93 -43.59
N LEU A 24 -18.70 -13.35 -42.78
CA LEU A 24 -19.54 -12.24 -43.17
C LEU A 24 -18.68 -10.95 -43.14
N LEU A 25 -18.31 -10.45 -44.31
CA LEU A 25 -17.67 -9.13 -44.47
C LEU A 25 -18.71 -8.05 -44.15
N ALA A 26 -18.67 -7.51 -42.94
CA ALA A 26 -19.39 -6.29 -42.59
C ALA A 26 -18.61 -5.08 -43.14
N THR A 27 -19.19 -4.38 -44.10
CA THR A 27 -18.73 -3.08 -44.58
C THR A 27 -18.87 -2.02 -43.48
N PRO A 28 -17.86 -1.14 -43.27
CA PRO A 28 -18.01 -0.05 -42.30
C PRO A 28 -18.89 1.08 -42.86
N PRO A 29 -19.72 1.74 -42.04
CA PRO A 29 -20.44 2.93 -42.46
C PRO A 29 -19.48 4.11 -42.65
N ARG A 30 -19.68 4.85 -43.74
CA ARG A 30 -18.99 6.11 -44.04
C ARG A 30 -19.30 7.14 -42.94
N LEU A 31 -18.27 7.53 -42.18
CA LEU A 31 -18.31 8.74 -41.35
C LEU A 31 -18.30 9.97 -42.28
N ARG A 32 -19.41 10.71 -42.25
CA ARG A 32 -19.54 12.04 -42.85
C ARG A 32 -18.92 13.03 -41.86
N VAL A 33 -17.74 13.57 -42.19
CA VAL A 33 -17.15 14.70 -41.47
C VAL A 33 -17.69 15.97 -42.11
N THR A 34 -18.63 16.62 -41.43
CA THR A 34 -18.99 18.02 -41.67
C THR A 34 -18.27 18.86 -40.62
N GLY A 35 -17.48 19.85 -41.03
CA GLY A 35 -16.88 20.81 -40.11
C GLY A 35 -15.50 21.28 -40.55
N GLU A 36 -15.50 22.25 -41.45
CA GLU A 36 -14.37 23.14 -41.71
C GLU A 36 -14.00 23.86 -40.41
N THR A 37 -12.76 23.71 -39.96
CA THR A 37 -12.07 24.77 -39.20
C THR A 37 -10.62 24.79 -39.66
N GLU A 38 -10.32 25.84 -40.40
CA GLU A 38 -9.02 26.21 -40.93
C GLU A 38 -8.05 26.44 -39.77
N VAL A 39 -7.12 25.50 -39.54
CA VAL A 39 -5.99 25.71 -38.63
C VAL A 39 -4.90 26.42 -39.42
N GLN A 40 -4.80 27.72 -39.16
CA GLN A 40 -3.82 28.63 -39.72
C GLN A 40 -2.41 28.19 -39.30
N LEU A 41 -1.69 27.57 -40.23
CA LEU A 41 -0.26 27.24 -40.14
C LEU A 41 0.56 28.54 -40.11
N ARG A 42 0.89 29.02 -38.91
CA ARG A 42 1.96 30.01 -38.73
C ARG A 42 3.30 29.28 -38.63
N HIS A 43 3.99 29.20 -39.76
CA HIS A 43 5.43 28.97 -39.79
C HIS A 43 6.12 30.13 -39.06
N THR A 44 6.73 29.85 -37.90
CA THR A 44 7.69 30.77 -37.29
C THR A 44 9.05 30.10 -37.34
N LEU A 45 9.92 30.70 -38.15
CA LEU A 45 11.33 30.34 -38.35
C LEU A 45 12.07 30.38 -37.00
N TRP A 46 12.77 29.30 -36.66
CA TRP A 46 13.85 29.34 -35.67
C TRP A 46 15.16 29.64 -36.38
N GLY A 47 15.59 30.89 -36.25
CA GLY A 47 16.94 31.34 -36.54
C GLY A 47 17.90 30.89 -35.44
N ALA A 48 19.10 30.52 -35.88
CA ALA A 48 20.20 30.02 -35.08
C ALA A 48 20.89 31.08 -34.20
N ALA A 49 21.79 30.56 -33.36
CA ALA A 49 22.92 31.23 -32.70
C ALA A 49 22.64 31.89 -31.34
N GLY A 50 23.35 31.40 -30.32
CA GLY A 50 23.40 32.04 -29.01
C GLY A 50 23.97 31.14 -27.91
N MET A 51 25.21 30.66 -28.05
CA MET A 51 26.02 30.28 -26.88
C MET A 51 26.09 31.47 -25.94
N THR A 52 25.56 31.36 -24.73
CA THR A 52 25.81 32.33 -23.66
C THR A 52 26.13 31.59 -22.37
N MET A 53 27.44 31.57 -22.10
CA MET A 53 28.12 31.73 -20.82
C MET A 53 27.40 31.26 -19.55
N ILE A 54 28.01 30.21 -18.98
CA ILE A 54 28.03 29.87 -17.57
C ILE A 54 28.34 31.13 -16.74
N VAL A 55 27.40 31.55 -15.90
CA VAL A 55 27.68 32.41 -14.74
C VAL A 55 27.52 31.52 -13.50
N LEU A 56 28.65 31.01 -13.00
CA LEU A 56 28.75 30.50 -11.64
C LEU A 56 28.65 31.70 -10.69
N ALA A 57 27.46 31.95 -10.15
CA ALA A 57 27.32 32.81 -8.98
C ALA A 57 27.67 31.96 -7.75
N THR A 58 28.89 32.12 -7.23
CA THR A 58 29.30 31.65 -5.91
C THR A 58 28.51 32.41 -4.85
N LEU A 59 27.52 31.76 -4.25
CA LEU A 59 26.86 32.27 -3.04
C LEU A 59 27.80 32.10 -1.84
N PRO A 60 28.01 33.14 -1.00
CA PRO A 60 28.79 33.02 0.22
C PRO A 60 28.06 32.16 1.25
N MET A 61 28.85 31.29 1.89
CA MET A 61 28.48 30.50 3.05
C MET A 61 28.05 31.44 4.18
N ASN A 62 26.78 31.41 4.56
CA ASN A 62 26.32 32.10 5.77
C ASN A 62 26.30 31.14 6.95
N ALA A 63 26.85 31.67 8.04
CA ALA A 63 27.25 30.99 9.25
C ALA A 63 26.08 30.37 10.02
N ARG A 64 26.42 29.27 10.69
CA ARG A 64 25.69 28.71 11.83
C ARG A 64 25.60 29.74 12.96
N PRO A 65 24.48 29.87 13.67
CA PRO A 65 24.52 30.24 15.07
C PRO A 65 24.62 28.96 15.93
N ALA A 66 25.51 29.06 16.90
CA ALA A 66 25.84 28.06 17.89
C ALA A 66 24.71 27.81 18.89
N ALA A 67 24.86 26.68 19.58
CA ALA A 67 24.05 26.18 20.67
C ALA A 67 23.83 27.22 21.78
N ALA A 68 22.57 27.37 22.20
CA ALA A 68 22.24 27.82 23.54
C ALA A 68 22.06 26.59 24.43
N ARG A 69 23.08 26.30 25.24
CA ARG A 69 22.95 25.49 26.45
C ARG A 69 22.21 26.33 27.49
N GLN A 70 21.12 25.81 28.04
CA GLN A 70 20.62 26.24 29.33
C GLN A 70 20.78 25.06 30.29
N ASP A 71 21.86 25.13 31.07
CA ASP A 71 22.00 24.45 32.35
C ASP A 71 21.15 25.22 33.38
N THR A 72 20.12 24.57 33.93
CA THR A 72 19.55 24.98 35.21
C THR A 72 19.33 23.76 36.09
N LYS A 73 20.22 23.66 37.07
CA LYS A 73 20.12 23.04 38.40
C LYS A 73 18.80 22.35 38.76
N GLN A 74 18.95 21.10 39.19
CA GLN A 74 18.10 20.47 40.19
C GLN A 74 18.11 21.29 41.48
N ASP A 75 16.94 21.71 41.94
CA ASP A 75 16.68 22.00 43.35
C ASP A 75 15.55 21.09 43.82
N THR A 76 15.91 20.15 44.70
CA THR A 76 15.01 19.37 45.53
C THR A 76 14.36 20.29 46.56
N ALA A 77 13.07 20.59 46.42
CA ALA A 77 12.29 21.27 47.45
C ALA A 77 11.11 20.40 47.88
N ALA A 78 11.08 20.14 49.19
CA ALA A 78 10.06 19.41 49.90
C ALA A 78 8.68 20.08 49.76
N ARG A 79 7.63 19.25 49.73
CA ARG A 79 6.23 19.67 49.82
C ARG A 79 6.00 20.40 51.15
N GLN A 80 5.44 21.60 51.08
CA GLN A 80 4.84 22.32 52.20
C GLN A 80 3.44 22.78 51.76
N ASP A 81 2.46 22.59 52.64
CA ASP A 81 1.09 23.07 52.51
C ASP A 81 0.93 24.44 53.20
N ALA A 82 -0.04 25.20 52.70
CA ALA A 82 -0.28 26.59 53.06
C ALA A 82 -0.95 26.72 54.44
N ASN A 83 -0.24 26.45 55.54
CA ASN A 83 -0.56 27.04 56.85
C ASN A 83 0.49 26.90 57.99
N GLY A 84 1.76 26.63 57.70
CA GLY A 84 2.88 26.99 58.60
C GLY A 84 2.79 26.57 60.08
N THR A 85 2.20 25.42 60.43
CA THR A 85 2.08 24.97 61.84
C THR A 85 2.79 23.62 62.07
N PRO A 86 3.66 23.48 63.08
CA PRO A 86 4.38 22.24 63.35
C PRO A 86 3.49 21.22 64.08
N VAL A 87 3.20 20.07 63.44
CA VAL A 87 2.43 18.98 64.07
C VAL A 87 3.38 17.95 64.69
N ARG A 88 3.30 17.83 66.02
CA ARG A 88 4.00 16.87 66.89
C ARG A 88 3.67 15.41 66.54
N ARG A 89 4.67 14.53 66.66
CA ARG A 89 4.52 13.06 66.65
C ARG A 89 3.65 12.59 67.82
N ALA A 90 2.63 11.79 67.52
CA ALA A 90 1.88 10.99 68.50
C ALA A 90 2.50 9.58 68.64
N PRO A 91 2.45 8.96 69.83
CA PRO A 91 3.01 7.64 70.07
C PRO A 91 2.16 6.51 69.47
N ALA A 92 2.83 5.42 69.12
CA ALA A 92 2.22 4.20 68.62
C ALA A 92 1.38 3.52 69.70
N SER A 93 0.10 3.25 69.40
CA SER A 93 -0.74 2.34 70.17
C SER A 93 -1.18 1.21 69.26
N SER A 94 -0.65 0.03 69.53
CA SER A 94 -0.90 -1.22 68.81
C SER A 94 -2.16 -1.88 69.33
N VAL A 95 -3.25 -1.81 68.57
CA VAL A 95 -4.39 -2.73 68.70
C VAL A 95 -4.71 -3.26 67.30
N GLN A 96 -4.21 -4.46 66.99
CA GLN A 96 -4.54 -5.19 65.78
C GLN A 96 -5.85 -5.95 65.98
N ILE A 97 -6.96 -5.40 65.46
CA ILE A 97 -8.20 -6.17 65.28
C ILE A 97 -8.08 -6.95 63.97
N ARG A 98 -7.94 -8.28 64.06
CA ARG A 98 -7.96 -9.17 62.90
C ARG A 98 -9.38 -9.21 62.32
N PRO A 99 -9.59 -8.98 61.01
CA PRO A 99 -10.88 -9.23 60.39
C PRO A 99 -11.14 -10.74 60.29
N PRO A 100 -12.41 -11.20 60.37
CA PRO A 100 -12.74 -12.62 60.28
C PRO A 100 -12.37 -13.21 58.91
N LEU A 101 -11.77 -14.39 58.95
CA LEU A 101 -11.23 -15.19 57.83
C LEU A 101 -12.21 -15.49 56.68
N GLN A 102 -13.49 -15.19 56.82
CA GLN A 102 -14.51 -15.43 55.79
C GLN A 102 -14.52 -14.36 54.68
N ALA A 103 -14.01 -13.15 54.93
CA ALA A 103 -13.99 -12.06 53.94
C ALA A 103 -12.89 -12.19 52.86
N LEU A 104 -11.94 -13.13 53.03
CA LEU A 104 -10.81 -13.33 52.11
C LEU A 104 -11.06 -14.41 51.05
N ARG A 105 -12.10 -15.23 51.18
CA ARG A 105 -12.36 -16.36 50.25
C ARG A 105 -13.20 -16.00 49.02
N THR A 106 -13.90 -14.86 49.04
CA THR A 106 -14.73 -14.39 47.92
C THR A 106 -13.94 -13.54 46.91
N LYS A 107 -12.89 -12.83 47.36
CA LYS A 107 -12.07 -11.96 46.50
C LYS A 107 -11.16 -12.75 45.53
N GLY A 108 -10.74 -13.96 45.89
CA GLY A 108 -9.91 -14.81 45.02
C GLY A 108 -10.65 -15.39 43.80
N ARG A 109 -11.93 -15.74 43.96
CA ARG A 109 -12.74 -16.34 42.88
C ARG A 109 -13.19 -15.32 41.83
N ALA A 110 -13.52 -14.09 42.26
CA ALA A 110 -13.88 -13.00 41.34
C ALA A 110 -12.68 -12.55 40.47
N ALA A 111 -11.47 -12.49 41.06
CA ALA A 111 -10.26 -12.14 40.33
C ALA A 111 -9.81 -13.23 39.34
N ALA A 112 -10.00 -14.51 39.68
CA ALA A 112 -9.71 -15.63 38.77
C ALA A 112 -10.70 -15.70 37.58
N ALA A 113 -11.99 -15.44 37.81
CA ALA A 113 -13.01 -15.42 36.76
C ALA A 113 -12.80 -14.28 35.75
N LEU A 114 -12.31 -13.12 36.19
CA LEU A 114 -11.95 -12.01 35.30
C LEU A 114 -10.69 -12.32 34.46
N ARG A 115 -9.70 -12.99 35.04
CA ARG A 115 -8.48 -13.41 34.32
C ARG A 115 -8.76 -14.47 33.24
N SER A 116 -9.69 -15.39 33.48
CA SER A 116 -10.11 -16.38 32.47
C SER A 116 -10.88 -15.77 31.29
N ARG A 117 -11.62 -14.67 31.48
CA ARG A 117 -12.31 -13.96 30.38
C ARG A 117 -11.37 -13.15 29.49
N ILE A 118 -10.26 -12.64 30.04
CA ILE A 118 -9.20 -11.96 29.26
C ILE A 118 -8.34 -12.96 28.48
N ALA A 119 -8.12 -14.17 29.01
CA ALA A 119 -7.40 -15.22 28.30
C ALA A 119 -8.21 -15.82 27.12
N ALA A 120 -9.53 -15.97 27.28
CA ALA A 120 -10.41 -16.50 26.23
C ALA A 120 -10.64 -15.53 25.04
N THR A 121 -10.33 -14.24 25.20
CA THR A 121 -10.45 -13.24 24.12
C THR A 121 -9.17 -13.03 23.32
N LYS A 122 -8.01 -13.56 23.79
CA LYS A 122 -6.75 -13.52 23.02
C LYS A 122 -6.76 -14.41 21.77
N GLY A 123 -7.71 -15.33 21.65
CA GLY A 123 -7.80 -16.31 20.56
C GLY A 123 -8.65 -15.90 19.34
N LYS A 124 -9.24 -14.70 19.33
CA LYS A 124 -10.06 -14.26 18.18
C LYS A 124 -10.04 -12.75 18.04
N VAL A 125 -8.86 -12.18 17.81
CA VAL A 125 -8.79 -10.93 17.05
C VAL A 125 -9.40 -11.30 15.69
N ARG A 126 -10.70 -11.04 15.54
CA ARG A 126 -11.31 -10.95 14.21
C ARG A 126 -10.42 -9.96 13.50
N SER A 127 -9.60 -10.45 12.57
CA SER A 127 -9.11 -9.61 11.49
C SER A 127 -10.30 -8.77 11.10
N THR A 128 -10.17 -7.45 11.24
CA THR A 128 -11.18 -6.54 10.74
C THR A 128 -11.09 -6.71 9.23
N THR A 129 -11.69 -7.79 8.72
CA THR A 129 -11.86 -8.08 7.32
C THR A 129 -12.72 -6.93 6.85
N TRP A 130 -12.04 -5.92 6.34
CA TRP A 130 -12.66 -4.77 5.74
C TRP A 130 -13.67 -5.29 4.72
N HIS A 131 -14.86 -4.70 4.71
CA HIS A 131 -15.94 -5.23 3.91
C HIS A 131 -15.55 -5.18 2.44
N GLY A 132 -15.46 -6.34 1.78
CA GLY A 132 -15.15 -6.43 0.35
C GLY A 132 -16.11 -5.64 -0.53
N ARG A 133 -17.34 -5.39 -0.05
CA ARG A 133 -18.32 -4.49 -0.69
C ARG A 133 -17.82 -3.05 -0.85
N ALA A 134 -16.92 -2.60 0.03
CA ALA A 134 -16.31 -1.28 -0.05
C ALA A 134 -15.01 -1.27 -0.86
N SER A 135 -14.55 -2.40 -1.41
CA SER A 135 -13.26 -2.50 -2.14
C SER A 135 -13.11 -1.47 -3.25
N GLY A 136 -14.17 -1.24 -4.03
CA GLY A 136 -14.19 -0.29 -5.14
C GLY A 136 -14.31 1.18 -4.73
N LEU A 137 -14.60 1.49 -3.46
CA LEU A 137 -14.76 2.87 -3.03
C LEU A 137 -13.43 3.62 -3.14
N ARG A 138 -13.45 4.80 -3.76
CA ARG A 138 -12.29 5.69 -3.83
C ARG A 138 -12.25 6.57 -2.59
N ILE A 139 -11.09 6.72 -1.98
CA ILE A 139 -10.93 7.51 -0.75
C ILE A 139 -9.96 8.67 -0.94
N SER A 140 -10.15 9.73 -0.16
CA SER A 140 -9.24 10.87 -0.18
C SER A 140 -7.83 10.51 0.31
N GLY A 141 -6.82 11.21 -0.22
CA GLY A 141 -5.43 11.02 0.19
C GLY A 141 -5.22 11.15 1.70
N ASN A 142 -5.83 12.16 2.34
CA ASN A 142 -5.75 12.33 3.80
C ASN A 142 -6.31 11.12 4.57
N ARG A 143 -7.39 10.51 4.09
CA ARG A 143 -7.96 9.31 4.70
C ARG A 143 -7.05 8.10 4.48
N ALA A 144 -6.45 7.98 3.30
CA ALA A 144 -5.49 6.92 2.99
C ALA A 144 -4.23 7.03 3.87
N MET A 145 -3.62 8.21 3.93
CA MET A 145 -2.43 8.51 4.74
C MET A 145 -2.63 8.16 6.23
N ARG A 146 -3.76 8.57 6.81
CA ARG A 146 -4.08 8.20 8.21
C ARG A 146 -4.19 6.70 8.43
N ARG A 147 -4.71 5.96 7.44
CA ARG A 147 -4.87 4.50 7.54
C ARG A 147 -3.52 3.79 7.47
N ILE A 148 -2.66 4.15 6.52
CA ILE A 148 -1.35 3.52 6.37
C ILE A 148 -0.45 3.84 7.56
N SER A 149 -0.50 5.08 8.07
CA SER A 149 0.24 5.49 9.27
C SER A 149 -0.21 4.70 10.50
N ARG A 150 -1.52 4.58 10.75
CA ARG A 150 -2.06 3.76 11.85
C ARG A 150 -1.73 2.28 11.74
N ALA A 151 -1.56 1.79 10.52
CA ALA A 151 -1.15 0.41 10.26
C ALA A 151 0.38 0.23 10.32
N GLY A 152 1.17 1.29 10.51
CA GLY A 152 2.63 1.24 10.59
C GLY A 152 3.31 1.02 9.23
N LEU A 153 2.66 1.36 8.12
CA LEU A 153 3.32 1.41 6.82
C LEU A 153 4.10 2.73 6.70
N GLY A 154 5.27 2.67 6.06
CA GLY A 154 5.97 3.86 5.60
C GLY A 154 5.37 4.38 4.30
N TRP A 155 5.69 5.62 3.99
CA TRP A 155 5.39 6.29 2.72
C TRP A 155 6.57 7.20 2.39
N GLN A 156 6.99 7.21 1.12
CA GLN A 156 8.11 8.00 0.66
C GLN A 156 7.83 8.49 -0.76
N ALA A 157 7.85 9.80 -0.96
CA ALA A 157 7.84 10.42 -2.28
C ALA A 157 9.23 10.93 -2.67
N THR A 158 9.70 10.53 -3.84
CA THR A 158 10.96 11.01 -4.43
C THR A 158 10.94 12.53 -4.62
N GLY A 159 9.85 13.08 -5.14
CA GLY A 159 9.65 14.53 -5.27
C GLY A 159 9.12 15.26 -4.04
N ARG A 160 8.98 14.57 -2.89
CA ARG A 160 8.38 15.11 -1.64
C ARG A 160 6.99 15.76 -1.85
N CYS A 161 6.19 15.21 -2.75
CA CYS A 161 4.89 15.73 -3.13
C CYS A 161 3.85 14.61 -3.24
N THR A 162 2.57 14.99 -3.21
CA THR A 162 1.42 14.07 -3.28
C THR A 162 0.47 14.41 -4.46
N ASP A 163 0.95 15.19 -5.43
CA ASP A 163 0.15 15.59 -6.59
C ASP A 163 -0.01 14.40 -7.53
N GLN A 164 -1.27 14.05 -7.82
CA GLN A 164 -1.58 12.91 -8.68
C GLN A 164 -1.18 13.14 -10.14
N ASN A 165 -1.07 14.40 -10.57
CA ASN A 165 -0.73 14.75 -11.96
C ASN A 165 0.77 14.85 -12.21
N ARG A 166 1.60 14.51 -11.21
CA ARG A 166 3.05 14.54 -11.29
C ARG A 166 3.60 13.13 -11.08
N PRO A 167 4.20 12.50 -12.10
CA PRO A 167 4.63 11.10 -12.04
C PRO A 167 5.75 10.84 -11.02
N TYR A 168 6.45 11.87 -10.55
CA TYR A 168 7.51 11.76 -9.54
C TYR A 168 7.02 11.99 -8.09
N CYS A 169 5.73 12.28 -7.90
CA CYS A 169 5.12 12.36 -6.57
C CYS A 169 4.68 10.96 -6.09
N THR A 170 4.24 10.86 -4.83
CA THR A 170 3.56 9.66 -4.35
C THR A 170 2.16 10.01 -3.84
N SER A 171 1.20 10.12 -4.74
CA SER A 171 -0.20 10.36 -4.41
C SER A 171 -0.91 9.09 -3.94
N LEU A 172 -1.76 9.24 -2.92
CA LEU A 172 -2.80 8.24 -2.59
C LEU A 172 -4.20 8.82 -2.79
N HIS A 173 -4.30 9.92 -3.52
CA HIS A 173 -5.58 10.56 -3.79
C HIS A 173 -6.45 9.64 -4.66
N SER A 174 -7.71 9.45 -4.28
CA SER A 174 -8.67 8.61 -5.01
C SER A 174 -8.20 7.15 -5.21
N ILE A 175 -7.34 6.64 -4.33
CA ILE A 175 -7.00 5.21 -4.29
C ILE A 175 -8.23 4.37 -3.95
N ARG A 176 -8.32 3.15 -4.50
CA ARG A 176 -9.36 2.19 -4.11
C ARG A 176 -9.14 1.75 -2.67
N TYR A 177 -10.21 1.70 -1.90
CA TYR A 177 -10.18 1.28 -0.51
C TYR A 177 -9.67 -0.17 -0.39
N GLY A 178 -10.07 -1.05 -1.30
CA GLY A 178 -9.61 -2.44 -1.35
C GLY A 178 -8.11 -2.55 -1.59
N THR A 179 -7.56 -1.78 -2.53
CA THR A 179 -6.12 -1.70 -2.78
C THR A 179 -5.38 -1.29 -1.51
N LEU A 180 -5.79 -0.20 -0.85
CA LEU A 180 -5.15 0.25 0.39
C LEU A 180 -5.21 -0.81 1.51
N MET A 181 -6.37 -1.43 1.69
CA MET A 181 -6.56 -2.41 2.75
C MET A 181 -5.80 -3.71 2.48
N LYS A 182 -5.71 -4.15 1.22
CA LYS A 182 -4.86 -5.28 0.82
C LYS A 182 -3.38 -5.02 1.07
N THR A 183 -2.89 -3.79 0.83
CA THR A 183 -1.51 -3.41 1.20
C THR A 183 -1.29 -3.47 2.72
N ILE A 184 -2.28 -3.04 3.52
CA ILE A 184 -2.25 -3.18 4.98
C ILE A 184 -2.24 -4.65 5.40
N ASP A 185 -3.04 -5.49 4.76
CA ASP A 185 -3.09 -6.92 5.04
C ASP A 185 -1.80 -7.63 4.61
N LEU A 186 -1.13 -7.18 3.54
CA LEU A 186 0.20 -7.66 3.18
C LEU A 186 1.21 -7.35 4.29
N LYS A 187 1.21 -6.12 4.84
CA LYS A 187 2.08 -5.77 5.99
C LYS A 187 1.81 -6.69 7.18
N ARG A 188 0.54 -6.88 7.54
CA ARG A 188 0.14 -7.69 8.69
C ARG A 188 0.50 -9.17 8.50
N ARG A 189 0.25 -9.74 7.33
CA ARG A 189 0.51 -11.16 7.02
C ARG A 189 2.00 -11.46 6.89
N SER A 190 2.77 -10.53 6.32
CA SER A 190 4.21 -10.70 6.16
C SER A 190 5.01 -10.39 7.43
N GLY A 191 4.51 -9.49 8.28
CA GLY A 191 5.28 -8.94 9.40
C GLY A 191 6.40 -7.99 8.93
N CYS A 192 6.55 -7.75 7.63
CA CYS A 192 7.65 -6.97 7.08
C CYS A 192 7.43 -5.46 7.21
N ARG A 193 8.54 -4.72 7.14
CA ARG A 193 8.49 -3.29 6.86
C ARG A 193 8.01 -3.11 5.41
N ILE A 194 6.98 -2.28 5.23
CA ILE A 194 6.45 -1.90 3.92
C ILE A 194 6.51 -0.38 3.83
N VAL A 195 7.10 0.12 2.74
CA VAL A 195 7.15 1.55 2.41
C VAL A 195 6.52 1.74 1.05
N ILE A 196 5.46 2.52 0.99
CA ILE A 196 4.80 2.89 -0.27
C ILE A 196 5.64 3.97 -0.96
N THR A 197 5.95 3.76 -2.23
CA THR A 197 6.76 4.66 -3.08
C THR A 197 6.00 5.19 -4.30
N GLY A 198 4.88 4.55 -4.64
CA GLY A 198 3.99 4.93 -5.74
C GLY A 198 2.56 4.54 -5.42
N GLY A 199 1.60 5.23 -6.00
CA GLY A 199 0.19 5.08 -5.70
C GLY A 199 -0.67 5.44 -6.90
N THR A 200 -1.30 6.61 -6.89
CA THR A 200 -2.32 6.98 -7.87
C THR A 200 -1.85 7.91 -8.96
N GLU A 201 -0.54 8.11 -9.09
CA GLU A 201 0.04 9.03 -10.06
C GLU A 201 -0.35 8.65 -11.49
N THR A 202 -0.57 9.68 -12.31
CA THR A 202 -0.82 9.50 -13.75
C THR A 202 0.51 9.48 -14.50
N GLY A 203 0.56 8.76 -15.63
CA GLY A 203 1.70 8.78 -16.56
C GLY A 203 2.49 7.48 -16.74
N HIS A 204 2.18 6.40 -16.01
CA HIS A 204 2.96 5.14 -16.10
C HIS A 204 2.35 4.08 -17.03
N ALA A 205 1.05 3.78 -16.88
CA ALA A 205 0.35 2.82 -17.73
C ALA A 205 -1.14 3.18 -17.84
N HIS A 206 -1.66 3.18 -19.06
CA HIS A 206 -3.08 3.38 -19.33
C HIS A 206 -3.89 2.09 -19.07
N GLY A 207 -5.21 2.24 -18.92
CA GLY A 207 -6.14 1.12 -18.76
C GLY A 207 -6.81 1.05 -17.38
N VAL A 208 -7.78 0.14 -17.26
CA VAL A 208 -8.64 0.00 -16.06
C VAL A 208 -7.81 -0.32 -14.81
N TYR A 209 -6.86 -1.26 -14.94
CA TYR A 209 -6.01 -1.74 -13.85
C TYR A 209 -4.69 -0.95 -13.77
N SER A 210 -4.79 0.35 -13.44
CA SER A 210 -3.64 1.28 -13.42
C SER A 210 -3.47 2.00 -12.08
N HIS A 211 -2.33 2.70 -11.93
CA HIS A 211 -2.05 3.62 -10.83
C HIS A 211 -3.11 4.72 -10.74
N GLY A 212 -3.29 5.48 -11.83
CA GLY A 212 -4.32 6.52 -11.92
C GLY A 212 -5.72 6.05 -11.51
N ASN A 213 -6.06 4.81 -11.86
CA ASN A 213 -7.33 4.19 -11.49
C ASN A 213 -7.34 3.52 -10.11
N GLY A 214 -6.27 3.66 -9.33
CA GLY A 214 -6.19 3.30 -7.91
C GLY A 214 -6.16 1.80 -7.65
N TYR A 215 -5.83 1.00 -8.66
CA TYR A 215 -5.70 -0.46 -8.57
C TYR A 215 -4.30 -0.91 -8.16
N LYS A 216 -3.31 -0.04 -8.36
CA LYS A 216 -1.91 -0.35 -8.16
C LYS A 216 -1.30 0.48 -7.04
N VAL A 217 -0.27 -0.08 -6.40
CA VAL A 217 0.58 0.58 -5.39
C VAL A 217 2.00 0.04 -5.56
N ASP A 218 2.98 0.93 -5.51
CA ASP A 218 4.39 0.54 -5.52
C ASP A 218 4.93 0.51 -4.10
N ILE A 219 5.70 -0.52 -3.79
CA ILE A 219 6.40 -0.64 -2.51
C ILE A 219 7.89 -0.87 -2.72
N LYS A 220 8.69 -0.26 -1.84
CA LYS A 220 10.14 -0.40 -1.86
C LYS A 220 10.57 -1.83 -1.56
N HIS A 221 11.58 -2.31 -2.29
CA HIS A 221 12.29 -3.55 -1.97
C HIS A 221 12.85 -3.55 -0.54
N ASN A 222 12.82 -4.73 0.07
CA ASN A 222 13.65 -5.10 1.20
C ASN A 222 13.66 -6.63 1.33
N GLU A 223 14.71 -7.17 1.93
CA GLU A 223 14.95 -8.61 2.03
C GLU A 223 13.74 -9.39 2.61
N CYS A 224 13.05 -8.82 3.60
CA CYS A 224 11.88 -9.45 4.22
C CYS A 224 10.73 -9.60 3.23
N ILE A 225 10.31 -8.51 2.58
CA ILE A 225 9.15 -8.57 1.67
C ILE A 225 9.47 -9.35 0.40
N ASP A 226 10.71 -9.24 -0.10
CA ASP A 226 11.20 -9.99 -1.25
C ASP A 226 11.12 -11.49 -0.98
N SER A 227 11.64 -11.93 0.16
CA SER A 227 11.60 -13.33 0.60
C SER A 227 10.16 -13.80 0.85
N TYR A 228 9.32 -12.97 1.45
CA TYR A 228 7.93 -13.33 1.73
C TYR A 228 7.15 -13.59 0.43
N ILE A 229 7.20 -12.66 -0.53
CA ILE A 229 6.48 -12.77 -1.80
C ILE A 229 6.99 -13.98 -2.60
N THR A 230 8.30 -14.10 -2.78
CA THR A 230 8.91 -15.15 -3.61
C THR A 230 8.73 -16.55 -3.04
N ARG A 231 8.59 -16.70 -1.72
CA ARG A 231 8.38 -18.01 -1.06
C ARG A 231 6.91 -18.37 -0.87
N LYS A 232 6.01 -17.39 -0.71
CA LYS A 232 4.60 -17.64 -0.38
C LYS A 232 3.67 -17.56 -1.59
N PHE A 233 4.02 -16.77 -2.60
CA PHE A 233 3.19 -16.57 -3.77
C PHE A 233 3.72 -17.39 -4.94
N ARG A 234 2.80 -17.85 -5.80
CA ARG A 234 3.16 -18.69 -6.95
C ARG A 234 3.74 -17.80 -8.04
N PHE A 235 4.89 -18.16 -8.59
CA PHE A 235 5.35 -17.55 -9.84
C PHE A 235 4.27 -17.74 -10.92
N TYR A 236 3.92 -16.65 -11.60
CA TYR A 236 2.85 -16.61 -12.59
C TYR A 236 3.40 -16.61 -14.02
N ARG A 237 4.27 -15.65 -14.34
CA ARG A 237 4.98 -15.52 -15.63
C ARG A 237 6.01 -14.40 -15.54
N THR A 238 6.83 -14.26 -16.57
CA THR A 238 7.62 -13.05 -16.81
C THR A 238 6.82 -12.10 -17.71
N ARG A 239 6.77 -10.81 -17.37
CA ARG A 239 6.17 -9.77 -18.22
C ARG A 239 7.15 -9.38 -19.34
N GLY A 240 6.65 -8.75 -20.40
CA GLY A 240 7.47 -8.40 -21.58
C GLY A 240 8.69 -7.50 -21.30
N ASP A 241 8.70 -6.78 -20.17
CA ASP A 241 9.82 -5.97 -19.69
C ASP A 241 10.81 -6.74 -18.79
N GLY A 242 10.62 -8.06 -18.64
CA GLY A 242 11.48 -8.91 -17.81
C GLY A 242 11.04 -9.01 -16.34
N ALA A 243 10.03 -8.26 -15.91
CA ALA A 243 9.57 -8.33 -14.52
C ALA A 243 8.94 -9.70 -14.20
N ALA A 244 9.44 -10.36 -13.15
CA ALA A 244 8.87 -11.61 -12.66
C ALA A 244 7.55 -11.34 -11.92
N LEU A 245 6.45 -11.94 -12.37
CA LEU A 245 5.14 -11.79 -11.76
C LEU A 245 4.86 -12.94 -10.79
N TYR A 246 4.43 -12.61 -9.58
CA TYR A 246 3.96 -13.55 -8.57
C TYR A 246 2.48 -13.33 -8.31
N ARG A 247 1.74 -14.40 -7.99
CA ARG A 247 0.30 -14.35 -7.75
C ARG A 247 -0.06 -14.99 -6.41
N ASN A 248 -0.85 -14.30 -5.59
CA ASN A 248 -1.38 -14.86 -4.35
C ASN A 248 -2.70 -15.63 -4.59
N LYS A 249 -3.28 -16.20 -3.52
CA LYS A 249 -4.55 -16.95 -3.60
C LYS A 249 -5.76 -16.06 -3.92
N GLU A 250 -5.66 -14.76 -3.65
CA GLU A 250 -6.68 -13.75 -3.93
C GLU A 250 -6.59 -13.20 -5.38
N ASN A 251 -5.75 -13.79 -6.23
CA ASN A 251 -5.45 -13.36 -7.60
C ASN A 251 -4.79 -11.98 -7.74
N ASP A 252 -4.28 -11.39 -6.65
CA ASP A 252 -3.41 -10.21 -6.74
C ASP A 252 -2.09 -10.55 -7.41
N ILE A 253 -1.56 -9.61 -8.18
CA ILE A 253 -0.30 -9.76 -8.91
C ILE A 253 0.76 -8.83 -8.33
N TYR A 254 1.96 -9.38 -8.14
CA TYR A 254 3.13 -8.70 -7.59
C TYR A 254 4.22 -8.79 -8.65
N ALA A 255 4.49 -7.68 -9.32
CA ALA A 255 5.55 -7.58 -10.31
C ALA A 255 6.85 -7.16 -9.62
N ARG A 256 7.89 -7.98 -9.77
CA ARG A 256 9.23 -7.66 -9.31
C ARG A 256 9.93 -6.82 -10.37
N GLU A 257 9.91 -5.51 -10.22
CA GLU A 257 10.68 -4.58 -11.05
C GLU A 257 12.09 -4.38 -10.46
N PRO A 258 13.03 -3.73 -11.16
CA PRO A 258 14.39 -3.57 -10.66
C PRO A 258 14.51 -2.76 -9.35
N ASP A 259 13.67 -1.74 -9.16
CA ASP A 259 13.77 -0.78 -8.06
C ASP A 259 12.62 -0.87 -7.04
N HIS A 260 11.49 -1.46 -7.41
CA HIS A 260 10.33 -1.63 -6.54
C HIS A 260 9.48 -2.87 -6.90
N TRP A 261 8.55 -3.19 -5.99
CA TRP A 261 7.44 -4.08 -6.31
C TRP A 261 6.24 -3.27 -6.76
N ASP A 262 5.69 -3.61 -7.92
CA ASP A 262 4.43 -3.09 -8.43
C ASP A 262 3.30 -4.10 -8.11
N LEU A 263 2.34 -3.67 -7.28
CA LEU A 263 1.25 -4.51 -6.81
C LEU A 263 -0.05 -4.16 -7.52
N LEU A 264 -0.58 -5.06 -8.33
CA LEU A 264 -1.94 -5.00 -8.84
C LEU A 264 -2.90 -5.73 -7.88
N LEU A 265 -3.81 -4.97 -7.27
CA LEU A 265 -4.72 -5.43 -6.23
C LEU A 265 -6.18 -5.34 -6.69
N HIS A 266 -6.85 -6.50 -6.83
CA HIS A 266 -8.23 -6.60 -7.32
C HIS A 266 -9.28 -6.24 -6.26
#